data_AF-A0A6L9SU56-F1
#
_entry.id   AF-A0A6L9SU56-F1
#
_cell.length_a   1.000
_cell.length_b   1.000
_cell.length_c   1.000
_cell.angle_alpha   90.00
_cell.angle_beta   90.00
_cell.angle_gamma   90.00
#
_symmetry.space_group_name_H-M   'P 1'
#
loop_
_entity.id
_entity.type
_entity.pdbx_description
1 polymer ?
#
loop_
_entity_poly.entity_id
_entity_poly.type
_entity_poly.pdbx_seq_one_letter_code
_entity_poly.pdbx_strand_id
1 'polypeptide(L)'
;MVHAEGTSTGWATVRTTTALPAGEYTLEHTLGSGDSLFCELKSPDGTVDLFSHSSVNRATIPAGDYQMIVSVPPSKTVDQAITPILRKLN
;
A
#
# COMPACT_ATOMS: atom_id res chain seq x y z
N MET A 1 -5.12 -6.66 7.47
CA MET A 1 -4.30 -7.70 6.82
C MET A 1 -4.97 -8.09 5.52
N VAL A 2 -4.20 -8.25 4.45
CA VAL A 2 -4.62 -8.77 3.14
C VAL A 2 -3.86 -10.07 2.91
N HIS A 3 -4.56 -11.16 2.63
CA HIS A 3 -3.96 -12.41 2.16
C HIS A 3 -4.26 -12.56 0.67
N ALA A 4 -3.23 -12.87 -0.11
CA ALA A 4 -3.34 -13.06 -1.55
C ALA A 4 -2.76 -14.43 -1.92
N GLU A 5 -3.56 -15.21 -2.64
CA GLU A 5 -3.21 -16.53 -3.12
C GLU A 5 -3.50 -16.63 -4.63
N GLY A 6 -2.58 -17.22 -5.40
CA GLY A 6 -2.72 -17.49 -6.82
C GLY A 6 -1.70 -16.77 -7.70
N THR A 7 -1.87 -16.87 -9.02
CA THR A 7 -0.98 -16.26 -10.02
C THR A 7 -1.63 -15.06 -10.69
N SER A 8 -0.96 -13.91 -10.63
CA SER A 8 -1.40 -12.73 -11.36
C SER A 8 -1.10 -12.85 -12.86
N THR A 9 -2.09 -12.57 -13.71
CA THR A 9 -1.90 -12.48 -15.18
C THR A 9 -1.58 -11.06 -15.65
N GLY A 10 -1.80 -10.08 -14.77
CA GLY A 10 -1.49 -8.66 -14.93
C GLY A 10 -1.32 -8.04 -13.55
N TRP A 11 -1.46 -6.72 -13.42
CA TRP A 11 -1.52 -6.09 -12.10
C TRP A 11 -2.81 -6.49 -11.39
N ALA A 12 -2.71 -7.27 -10.31
CA ALA A 12 -3.85 -7.59 -9.45
C ALA A 12 -3.83 -6.67 -8.23
N THR A 13 -4.95 -6.04 -7.89
CA THR A 13 -4.99 -5.05 -6.80
C THR A 13 -6.20 -5.22 -5.88
N VAL A 14 -5.99 -5.06 -4.58
CA VAL A 14 -7.05 -4.81 -3.58
C VAL A 14 -6.97 -3.35 -3.18
N ARG A 15 -8.12 -2.66 -3.11
CA ARG A 15 -8.19 -1.23 -2.80
C ARG A 15 -9.19 -0.95 -1.70
N THR A 16 -8.84 -0.03 -0.81
CA THR A 16 -9.77 0.58 0.14
C THR A 16 -9.57 2.09 0.16
N THR A 17 -10.65 2.83 0.35
CA THR A 17 -10.59 4.28 0.53
C THR A 17 -10.64 4.61 2.01
N THR A 18 -9.86 5.60 2.45
CA THR A 18 -9.88 6.12 3.81
C THR A 18 -9.77 7.64 3.82
N ALA A 19 -10.57 8.30 4.66
CA ALA A 19 -10.40 9.72 4.93
C ALA A 19 -9.21 9.91 5.88
N LEU A 20 -8.30 10.82 5.54
CA LEU A 20 -7.15 11.19 6.35
C LEU A 20 -7.23 12.67 6.75
N PRO A 21 -6.97 13.02 8.02
CA PRO A 21 -6.68 14.40 8.38
C PRO A 21 -5.30 14.81 7.86
N ALA A 22 -5.08 16.11 7.69
CA ALA A 22 -3.76 16.63 7.34
C ALA A 22 -2.71 16.23 8.40
N GLY A 23 -1.50 15.88 7.95
CA GLY A 23 -0.41 15.54 8.84
C GLY A 23 0.76 14.86 8.15
N GLU A 24 1.76 14.49 8.93
CA GLU A 24 2.84 13.64 8.45
C GLU A 24 2.54 12.18 8.67
N TYR A 25 2.80 11.36 7.65
CA TYR A 25 2.50 9.94 7.67
C TYR A 25 3.71 9.12 7.22
N THR A 26 3.82 7.91 7.77
CA THR A 26 4.63 6.84 7.20
C THR A 26 3.77 5.71 6.69
N LEU A 27 4.23 5.05 5.63
CA LEU A 27 3.66 3.80 5.14
C LEU A 27 4.70 2.69 5.19
N GLU A 28 4.38 1.67 5.95
CA GLU A 28 5.15 0.43 6.11
C GLU A 28 4.26 -0.76 5.78
N HIS A 29 4.86 -1.94 5.65
CA HIS A 29 4.09 -3.18 5.64
C HIS A 29 4.83 -4.30 6.36
N THR A 30 4.09 -5.28 6.88
CA THR A 30 4.69 -6.54 7.32
C THR A 30 5.17 -7.32 6.10
N LEU A 31 6.46 -7.67 6.05
CA LEU A 31 7.02 -8.53 5.00
C LEU A 31 6.34 -9.91 5.04
N GLY A 32 5.33 -10.11 4.20
CA GLY A 32 5.06 -11.44 3.67
C GLY A 32 6.29 -11.85 2.86
N SER A 33 6.72 -13.10 2.91
CA SER A 33 7.95 -13.56 2.27
C SER A 33 8.06 -13.10 0.81
N GLY A 34 9.02 -12.22 0.50
CA GLY A 34 9.39 -11.82 -0.86
C GLY A 34 8.68 -10.56 -1.41
N ASP A 35 9.37 -9.86 -2.30
CA ASP A 35 8.99 -8.59 -2.97
C ASP A 35 7.75 -8.71 -3.92
N SER A 36 6.86 -9.67 -3.67
CA SER A 36 5.72 -10.00 -4.52
C SER A 36 4.43 -9.28 -4.12
N LEU A 37 4.42 -8.59 -2.97
CA LEU A 37 3.33 -7.73 -2.51
C LEU A 37 3.91 -6.40 -2.03
N PHE A 38 3.25 -5.31 -2.38
CA PHE A 38 3.54 -3.97 -1.84
C PHE A 38 2.26 -3.18 -1.64
N CYS A 39 2.31 -2.11 -0.83
CA CYS A 39 1.21 -1.19 -0.66
C CYS A 39 1.55 0.26 -1.01
N GLU A 40 0.54 0.99 -1.47
CA GLU A 40 0.62 2.39 -1.86
C GLU A 40 -0.49 3.18 -1.17
N LEU A 41 -0.21 4.43 -0.80
CA LEU A 41 -1.22 5.45 -0.56
C LEU A 41 -1.25 6.36 -1.79
N LYS A 42 -2.44 6.47 -2.40
CA LYS A 42 -2.68 7.23 -3.62
C LYS A 42 -3.73 8.31 -3.37
N SER A 43 -3.41 9.55 -3.73
CA SER A 43 -4.31 10.70 -3.70
C SER A 43 -5.46 10.57 -4.71
N PRO A 44 -6.54 11.37 -4.57
CA PRO A 44 -7.64 11.39 -5.53
C PRO A 44 -7.24 11.69 -6.98
N ASP A 45 -6.16 12.45 -7.18
CA ASP A 45 -5.65 12.80 -8.51
C ASP A 45 -4.79 11.69 -9.14
N GLY A 46 -4.60 10.57 -8.43
CA GLY A 46 -3.87 9.40 -8.90
C GLY A 46 -2.38 9.40 -8.56
N THR A 47 -1.87 10.45 -7.92
CA THR A 47 -0.48 10.52 -7.46
C THR A 47 -0.20 9.50 -6.35
N VAL A 48 0.93 8.79 -6.42
CA VAL A 48 1.39 7.93 -5.33
C VAL A 48 2.14 8.79 -4.32
N ASP A 49 1.52 9.08 -3.17
CA ASP A 49 2.12 9.90 -2.11
C ASP A 49 3.06 9.09 -1.20
N LEU A 50 2.66 7.85 -0.91
CA LEU A 50 3.46 6.91 -0.12
C LEU A 50 3.50 5.56 -0.82
N PHE A 51 4.67 4.94 -0.80
CA PHE A 51 4.89 3.62 -1.36
C PHE A 51 5.68 2.78 -0.36
N SER A 52 5.16 1.64 0.06
CA SER A 52 5.88 0.74 0.95
C SER A 52 6.78 -0.18 0.13
N HIS A 53 8.05 0.19 -0.01
CA HIS A 53 9.10 -0.74 -0.44
C HIS A 53 9.93 -1.15 0.77
N SER A 54 11.10 -1.77 0.54
CA SER A 54 12.08 -2.20 1.56
C SER A 54 12.51 -1.15 2.60
N SER A 55 12.11 0.12 2.47
CA SER A 55 12.34 1.20 3.45
C SER A 55 11.04 1.92 3.79
N VAL A 56 10.91 2.35 5.05
CA VAL A 56 9.81 3.20 5.52
C VAL A 56 9.78 4.51 4.73
N ASN A 57 8.69 4.78 4.02
CA ASN A 57 8.49 6.06 3.32
C ASN A 57 7.69 7.03 4.18
N ARG A 58 8.02 8.33 4.10
CA ARG A 58 7.41 9.43 4.86
C ARG A 58 6.99 10.57 3.94
N ALA A 59 5.81 11.14 4.16
CA ALA A 59 5.31 12.30 3.42
C ALA A 59 4.37 13.17 4.28
N THR A 60 4.26 14.45 3.91
CA THR A 60 3.23 15.36 4.41
C THR A 60 1.99 15.23 3.54
N ILE A 61 0.88 14.79 4.13
CA ILE A 61 -0.37 14.47 3.44
C ILE A 61 -1.42 15.52 3.82
N PRO A 62 -2.05 16.22 2.85
CA PRO A 62 -3.23 17.06 3.09
C PRO A 62 -4.43 16.27 3.61
N ALA A 63 -5.44 16.97 4.14
CA ALA A 63 -6.70 16.32 4.49
C ALA A 63 -7.44 15.89 3.20
N GLY A 64 -7.98 14.67 3.17
CA GLY A 64 -8.70 14.18 2.00
C GLY A 64 -8.98 12.68 2.04
N ASP A 65 -9.62 12.18 0.99
CA ASP A 65 -9.87 10.75 0.79
C ASP A 65 -8.74 10.13 -0.01
N TYR A 66 -8.10 9.10 0.53
CA TYR A 66 -6.96 8.43 -0.11
C TYR A 66 -7.27 6.96 -0.37
N GLN A 67 -6.74 6.44 -1.47
CA GLN A 67 -6.77 5.01 -1.76
C GLN A 67 -5.54 4.32 -1.17
N MET A 68 -5.77 3.36 -0.28
CA MET A 68 -4.77 2.37 0.09
C MET A 68 -4.89 1.20 -0.88
N ILE A 69 -3.80 0.88 -1.56
CA ILE A 69 -3.75 -0.14 -2.61
C ILE A 69 -2.73 -1.19 -2.23
N VAL A 70 -3.11 -2.46 -2.25
CA VAL A 70 -2.18 -3.59 -2.19
C VAL A 70 -2.14 -4.21 -3.58
N SER A 71 -0.93 -4.43 -4.10
CA SER A 71 -0.72 -4.89 -5.47
C SER A 71 0.15 -6.14 -5.55
N VAL A 72 -0.20 -7.03 -6.47
CA VAL A 72 0.64 -8.16 -6.93
C VAL A 72 1.15 -7.80 -8.34
N PRO A 73 2.48 -7.79 -8.59
CA PRO A 73 3.03 -7.56 -9.92
C PRO A 73 2.59 -8.63 -10.92
N PRO A 74 2.55 -8.35 -12.24
CA PRO A 74 2.22 -9.33 -13.25
C PRO A 74 3.11 -10.59 -13.19
N SER A 75 2.53 -11.75 -13.49
CA SER A 75 3.23 -13.06 -13.54
C SER A 75 3.86 -13.48 -12.20
N LYS A 76 3.32 -13.00 -11.08
CA LYS A 76 3.74 -13.42 -9.74
C LYS A 76 2.72 -14.40 -9.17
N THR A 77 3.21 -15.55 -8.71
CA THR A 77 2.46 -16.46 -7.85
C THR A 77 2.73 -16.08 -6.40
N VAL A 78 1.66 -15.87 -5.65
CA VAL A 78 1.71 -15.52 -4.23
C VAL A 78 0.87 -16.51 -3.43
N ASP A 79 1.30 -16.79 -2.22
CA ASP A 79 0.49 -17.28 -1.11
C ASP A 79 1.05 -16.61 0.15
N GLN A 80 0.67 -15.36 0.35
CA GLN A 80 1.30 -14.50 1.35
C GLN A 80 0.34 -13.44 1.88
N ALA A 81 0.54 -13.09 3.15
CA ALA A 81 -0.17 -12.02 3.81
C ALA A 81 0.70 -10.75 3.89
N ILE A 82 0.06 -9.60 3.68
CA ILE A 82 0.63 -8.28 3.88
C ILE A 82 -0.28 -7.45 4.78
N THR A 83 0.29 -6.74 5.74
CA THR A 83 -0.45 -5.78 6.55
C THR A 83 0.14 -4.40 6.30
N PRO A 84 -0.53 -3.54 5.50
CA PRO A 84 -0.21 -2.12 5.42
C PRO A 84 -0.33 -1.45 6.78
N ILE A 85 0.66 -0.65 7.14
CA ILE A 85 0.70 0.11 8.38
C ILE A 85 0.89 1.57 7.99
N LEU A 86 -0.21 2.32 7.95
CA LEU A 86 -0.19 3.76 7.80
C LEU A 86 -0.16 4.39 9.20
N ARG A 87 0.92 5.09 9.55
CA ARG A 87 1.09 5.72 10.86
C ARG A 87 1.15 7.23 10.71
N LYS A 88 0.25 7.95 11.38
CA LYS A 88 0.37 9.40 11.56
C LYS A 88 1.47 9.69 12.59
N LEU A 89 2.42 10.56 12.26
CA LEU A 89 3.52 10.92 13.16
C LEU A 89 3.14 12.09 14.06
N ASN A 90 2.47 13.11 13.51
CA ASN A 90 2.03 14.33 14.20
C ASN A 90 0.69 14.80 13.61
#